data_AF-A0A8T3WRU2-F1
#
_entry.id   AF-A0A8T3WRU2-F1
#
_cell.length_a   1.000
_cell.length_b   1.000
_cell.length_c   1.000
_cell.angle_alpha   90.00
_cell.angle_beta   90.00
_cell.angle_gamma   90.00
#
_symmetry.space_group_name_H-M   'P 1'
#
loop_
_entity.id
_entity.type
_entity.pdbx_description
1 polymer ?
#
loop_
_entity_poly.entity_id
_entity_poly.type
_entity_poly.pdbx_seq_one_letter_code
_entity_poly.pdbx_strand_id
1 'polypeptide(L)'
;MKTWVHSLVSFILALVLYPIFGWEAVLILAGGILIDFDHYIRFMFKYKNLSIFECYRHYILMFKKNNFDECNDGLFIFHTIEFAIVIAILSFFNRLAMIFAIGLLAHYLLDLIWHMHVPRRIVANHSLISWILKQKF
;
A
#
# COMPACT_ATOMS: atom_id res chain seq x y z
N MET A 1 -8.14 -2.13 -0.18
CA MET A 1 -8.97 -2.36 1.04
C MET A 1 -9.19 -1.04 1.79
N LYS A 2 -10.05 -0.97 2.83
CA LYS A 2 -10.09 0.23 3.70
C LYS A 2 -8.73 0.37 4.41
N THR A 3 -8.09 1.53 4.31
CA THR A 3 -6.71 1.80 4.82
C THR A 3 -6.52 1.55 6.33
N TRP A 4 -7.59 1.73 7.13
CA TRP A 4 -7.52 1.44 8.57
C TRP A 4 -7.29 -0.04 8.88
N VAL A 5 -7.69 -0.94 7.96
CA VAL A 5 -7.49 -2.39 8.14
C VAL A 5 -6.01 -2.75 8.03
N HIS A 6 -5.29 -2.16 7.07
CA HIS A 6 -3.84 -2.34 6.97
C HIS A 6 -3.14 -1.84 8.23
N SER A 7 -3.51 -0.64 8.70
CA SER A 7 -2.96 -0.07 9.93
C SER A 7 -3.19 -0.97 11.15
N LEU A 8 -4.41 -1.51 11.30
CA LEU A 8 -4.75 -2.41 12.41
C LEU A 8 -3.97 -3.73 12.34
N VAL A 9 -3.91 -4.37 11.17
CA VAL A 9 -3.19 -5.64 11.01
C VAL A 9 -1.69 -5.44 11.25
N SER A 10 -1.10 -4.38 10.72
CA SER A 10 0.32 -4.06 10.95
C SER A 10 0.62 -3.75 12.41
N PHE A 11 -0.30 -3.11 13.13
CA PHE A 11 -0.18 -2.90 14.57
C PHE A 11 -0.21 -4.22 15.35
N ILE A 12 -1.17 -5.09 15.06
CA ILE A 12 -1.25 -6.42 15.69
C ILE A 12 0.01 -7.23 15.38
N LEU A 13 0.47 -7.22 14.13
CA LEU A 13 1.67 -7.93 13.71
C LEU A 13 2.93 -7.40 14.40
N ALA A 14 3.05 -6.08 14.56
CA ALA A 14 4.14 -5.46 15.30
C ALA A 14 4.13 -5.86 16.79
N LEU A 15 2.95 -5.89 17.43
CA LEU A 15 2.83 -6.34 18.82
C LEU A 15 3.22 -7.81 18.99
N VAL A 16 2.77 -8.69 18.08
CA VAL A 16 3.10 -10.12 18.10
C VAL A 16 4.59 -10.36 17.93
N LEU A 17 5.25 -9.57 17.06
CA LEU A 17 6.68 -9.72 16.77
C LEU A 17 7.59 -8.86 17.67
N TYR A 18 7.03 -8.05 18.56
CA TYR A 18 7.76 -7.23 19.52
C TYR A 18 8.73 -8.04 20.41
N PRO A 19 8.38 -9.24 20.93
CA PRO A 19 9.33 -10.04 21.72
C PRO A 19 10.60 -10.47 20.95
N ILE A 20 10.55 -10.48 19.61
CA ILE A 20 11.66 -10.90 18.73
C ILE A 20 12.49 -9.69 18.28
N PHE A 21 11.83 -8.60 17.89
CA PHE A 21 12.48 -7.43 17.29
C PHE A 21 12.62 -6.23 18.24
N GLY A 22 11.98 -6.26 19.41
CA GLY A 22 11.92 -5.13 20.34
C GLY A 22 11.33 -3.89 19.68
N TRP A 23 11.94 -2.73 19.94
CA TRP A 23 11.51 -1.44 19.38
C TRP A 23 11.58 -1.37 17.85
N GLU A 24 12.42 -2.19 17.20
CA GLU A 24 12.49 -2.23 15.75
C GLU A 24 11.20 -2.76 15.12
N ALA A 25 10.34 -3.46 15.87
CA ALA A 25 9.02 -3.89 15.42
C ALA A 25 8.13 -2.71 14.96
N VAL A 26 8.43 -1.47 15.37
CA VAL A 26 7.77 -0.26 14.83
C VAL A 26 7.97 -0.10 13.32
N LEU A 27 9.02 -0.69 12.74
CA LEU A 27 9.22 -0.69 11.29
C LEU A 27 8.22 -1.58 10.55
N ILE A 28 7.60 -2.57 11.22
CA ILE A 28 6.50 -3.35 10.65
C ILE A 28 5.28 -2.45 10.44
N LEU A 29 4.99 -1.57 11.41
CA LEU A 29 3.95 -0.54 11.30
C LEU A 29 4.26 0.43 10.15
N ALA A 30 5.50 0.93 10.09
CA ALA A 30 5.93 1.80 9.00
C ALA A 30 5.78 1.11 7.63
N GLY A 31 6.24 -0.14 7.52
CA GLY A 31 6.12 -0.94 6.31
C GLY A 31 4.68 -1.18 5.88
N GLY A 32 3.76 -1.38 6.82
CA GLY A 32 2.36 -1.62 6.49
C GLY A 32 1.50 -0.37 6.28
N ILE A 33 1.90 0.79 6.79
CA ILE A 33 1.13 2.05 6.71
C ILE A 33 1.66 2.97 5.60
N LEU A 34 2.99 3.09 5.45
CA LEU A 34 3.59 4.07 4.53
C LEU A 34 3.23 3.81 3.07
N ILE A 35 2.91 2.57 2.71
CA ILE A 35 2.51 2.21 1.34
C ILE A 35 1.18 2.87 0.97
N ASP A 36 0.23 2.94 1.92
CA ASP A 36 -1.05 3.60 1.70
C ASP A 36 -0.91 5.11 1.45
N PHE A 37 0.26 5.70 1.73
CA PHE A 37 0.51 7.11 1.46
C PHE A 37 0.38 7.47 -0.02
N ASP A 38 0.57 6.52 -0.94
CA ASP A 38 0.36 6.78 -2.36
C ASP A 38 -1.10 7.14 -2.69
N HIS A 39 -2.07 6.61 -1.95
CA HIS A 39 -3.47 6.99 -2.10
C HIS A 39 -3.67 8.48 -1.81
N TYR A 40 -3.00 8.97 -0.76
CA TYR A 40 -3.04 10.38 -0.41
C TYR A 40 -2.31 11.25 -1.44
N ILE A 41 -1.09 10.85 -1.85
CA ILE A 41 -0.32 11.55 -2.89
C ILE A 41 -1.16 11.67 -4.17
N ARG A 42 -1.76 10.57 -4.62
CA ARG A 42 -2.59 10.54 -5.82
C ARG A 42 -3.82 11.43 -5.68
N PHE A 43 -4.52 11.36 -4.55
CA PHE A 43 -5.68 12.21 -4.27
C PHE A 43 -5.28 13.69 -4.36
N MET A 44 -4.17 14.07 -3.73
CA MET A 44 -3.64 15.43 -3.78
C MET A 44 -3.35 15.87 -5.21
N PHE A 45 -2.70 15.05 -6.03
CA PHE A 45 -2.39 15.43 -7.41
C PHE A 45 -3.63 15.54 -8.31
N LYS A 46 -4.60 14.62 -8.16
CA LYS A 46 -5.84 14.56 -8.95
C LYS A 46 -6.80 15.69 -8.59
N TYR A 47 -7.02 15.93 -7.30
CA TYR A 47 -8.03 16.86 -6.82
C TYR A 47 -7.46 18.21 -6.36
N LYS A 48 -6.13 18.38 -6.40
CA LYS A 48 -5.42 19.58 -5.90
C LYS A 48 -5.80 19.93 -4.46
N ASN A 49 -5.98 18.90 -3.64
CA ASN A 49 -6.52 19.02 -2.30
C ASN A 49 -5.65 18.29 -1.28
N LEU A 50 -5.22 19.01 -0.23
CA LEU A 50 -4.34 18.53 0.84
C LEU A 50 -5.11 18.04 2.08
N SER A 51 -6.44 18.04 2.04
CA SER A 51 -7.26 17.58 3.15
C SER A 51 -7.25 16.05 3.23
N ILE A 52 -6.56 15.52 4.25
CA ILE A 52 -6.54 14.09 4.58
C ILE A 52 -7.97 13.56 4.82
N PHE A 53 -8.81 14.37 5.46
CA PHE A 53 -10.21 14.01 5.72
C PHE A 53 -11.00 13.83 4.42
N GLU A 54 -10.80 14.73 3.44
CA GLU A 54 -11.48 14.61 2.14
C GLU A 54 -10.93 13.44 1.32
N CYS A 55 -9.63 13.16 1.40
CA CYS A 55 -9.03 11.95 0.84
C CYS A 55 -9.70 10.69 1.40
N TYR A 56 -9.78 10.59 2.73
CA TYR A 56 -10.42 9.46 3.39
C TYR A 56 -11.91 9.32 3.01
N ARG A 57 -12.64 10.45 2.99
CA ARG A 57 -14.05 10.48 2.57
C ARG A 57 -14.21 10.01 1.12
N HIS A 58 -13.32 10.44 0.23
CA HIS A 58 -13.32 10.05 -1.17
C HIS A 58 -13.18 8.53 -1.32
N TYR A 59 -12.16 7.93 -0.69
CA TYR A 59 -11.95 6.48 -0.77
C TYR A 59 -13.09 5.68 -0.11
N ILE A 60 -13.67 6.14 1.01
CA ILE A 60 -14.88 5.50 1.58
C ILE A 60 -16.03 5.48 0.59
N LEU A 61 -16.33 6.62 -0.06
CA LEU A 61 -17.43 6.72 -1.01
C LEU A 61 -17.17 5.85 -2.24
N MET A 62 -15.92 5.80 -2.72
CA MET A 62 -15.48 4.91 -3.78
C MET A 62 -15.73 3.43 -3.42
N PHE A 63 -15.30 2.99 -2.23
CA PHE A 63 -15.57 1.63 -1.74
C PHE A 63 -17.06 1.34 -1.61
N LYS A 64 -17.86 2.27 -1.08
CA LYS A 64 -19.33 2.08 -0.95
C LYS A 64 -20.02 1.91 -2.29
N LYS A 65 -19.53 2.59 -3.34
CA LYS A 65 -20.09 2.53 -4.69
C LYS A 65 -19.55 1.34 -5.52
N ASN A 66 -18.56 0.60 -5.00
CA ASN A 66 -17.78 -0.38 -5.78
C ASN A 66 -17.23 0.19 -7.11
N ASN A 67 -17.04 1.51 -7.19
CA ASN A 67 -16.53 2.18 -8.39
C ASN A 67 -15.02 2.28 -8.27
N PHE A 68 -14.33 1.26 -8.78
CA PHE A 68 -12.88 1.16 -8.71
C PHE A 68 -12.19 1.63 -9.99
N ASP A 69 -12.94 2.01 -11.03
CA ASP A 69 -12.37 2.38 -12.32
C ASP A 69 -11.51 3.64 -12.23
N GLU A 70 -11.88 4.54 -11.31
CA GLU A 70 -11.07 5.71 -10.98
C GLU A 70 -9.68 5.33 -10.50
N CYS A 71 -9.43 4.10 -10.05
CA CYS A 71 -8.12 3.66 -9.60
C CYS A 71 -7.21 3.12 -10.72
N ASN A 72 -7.75 2.75 -11.89
CA ASN A 72 -7.06 2.00 -12.95
C ASN A 72 -5.84 2.72 -13.55
N ASP A 73 -5.83 4.05 -13.59
CA ASP A 73 -4.76 4.82 -14.28
C ASP A 73 -3.74 5.46 -13.33
N GLY A 74 -3.93 5.30 -12.02
CA GLY A 74 -2.99 5.83 -11.05
C GLY A 74 -1.73 5.00 -10.97
N LEU A 75 -0.60 5.69 -10.86
CA LEU A 75 0.63 5.13 -10.36
C LEU A 75 0.65 5.25 -8.84
N PHE A 76 0.84 4.12 -8.17
CA PHE A 76 1.06 4.04 -6.73
C PHE A 76 2.47 3.45 -6.56
N ILE A 77 3.47 4.32 -6.36
CA ILE A 77 4.90 3.97 -6.43
C ILE A 77 5.25 2.84 -5.46
N PHE A 78 4.78 2.92 -4.22
CA PHE A 78 4.93 1.91 -3.18
C PHE A 78 4.07 0.67 -3.41
N HIS A 79 3.06 0.68 -4.29
CA HIS A 79 2.33 -0.52 -4.73
C HIS A 79 2.87 -1.13 -6.02
N THR A 80 4.03 -0.68 -6.49
CA THR A 80 4.70 -1.27 -7.66
C THR A 80 5.54 -2.49 -7.31
N ILE A 81 5.61 -3.43 -8.26
CA ILE A 81 6.48 -4.61 -8.18
C ILE A 81 7.95 -4.22 -8.13
N GLU A 82 8.34 -3.13 -8.79
CA GLU A 82 9.70 -2.60 -8.75
C GLU A 82 10.07 -2.17 -7.32
N PHE A 83 9.19 -1.45 -6.63
CA PHE A 83 9.40 -1.09 -5.22
C PHE A 83 9.47 -2.34 -4.33
N ALA A 84 8.55 -3.30 -4.53
CA ALA A 84 8.53 -4.55 -3.78
C ALA A 84 9.85 -5.34 -3.94
N ILE A 85 10.37 -5.45 -5.18
CA ILE A 85 11.64 -6.13 -5.49
C ILE A 85 12.81 -5.41 -4.81
N VAL A 86 12.87 -4.09 -4.87
CA VAL A 86 13.95 -3.31 -4.22
C VAL A 86 13.96 -3.57 -2.71
N ILE A 87 12.81 -3.49 -2.05
CA ILE A 87 12.72 -3.76 -0.61
C ILE A 87 13.04 -5.23 -0.30
N ALA A 88 12.59 -6.17 -1.13
CA ALA A 88 12.92 -7.58 -0.97
C ALA A 88 14.44 -7.82 -1.06
N ILE A 89 15.13 -7.24 -2.04
CA ILE A 89 16.60 -7.34 -2.16
C ILE A 89 17.27 -6.72 -0.93
N LEU A 90 16.87 -5.51 -0.52
CA LEU A 90 17.44 -4.84 0.65
C LEU A 90 17.25 -5.64 1.94
N SER A 91 16.16 -6.41 2.05
CA SER A 91 15.89 -7.24 3.22
C SER A 91 16.97 -8.30 3.50
N PHE A 92 17.67 -8.77 2.47
CA PHE A 92 18.75 -9.74 2.62
C PHE A 92 20.06 -9.13 3.16
N PHE A 93 20.23 -7.82 3.04
CA PHE A 93 21.47 -7.12 3.41
C PHE A 93 21.32 -6.23 4.64
N ASN A 94 20.10 -5.90 5.05
CA ASN A 94 19.84 -4.98 6.14
C ASN A 94 18.68 -5.45 7.02
N ARG A 95 18.94 -5.64 8.31
CA ARG A 95 17.94 -6.11 9.30
C ARG A 95 16.74 -5.17 9.41
N LEU A 96 16.94 -3.85 9.36
CA LEU A 96 15.83 -2.89 9.42
C LEU A 96 14.96 -2.97 8.16
N ALA A 97 15.58 -3.13 6.98
CA ALA A 97 14.86 -3.35 5.73
C ALA A 97 14.06 -4.66 5.75
N MET A 98 14.61 -5.72 6.37
CA MET A 98 13.89 -6.98 6.57
C MET A 98 12.64 -6.81 7.44
N ILE A 99 12.76 -6.11 8.57
CA ILE A 99 11.62 -5.88 9.47
C ILE A 99 10.55 -5.01 8.80
N PHE A 100 10.98 -3.98 8.06
CA PHE A 100 10.09 -3.19 7.21
C PHE A 100 9.40 -4.05 6.14
N ALA A 101 10.14 -4.95 5.48
CA ALA A 101 9.62 -5.84 4.44
C ALA A 101 8.54 -6.79 4.97
N ILE A 102 8.58 -7.20 6.24
CA ILE A 102 7.51 -8.00 6.87
C ILE A 102 6.18 -7.22 6.88
N GLY A 103 6.21 -5.94 7.27
CA GLY A 103 5.04 -5.06 7.23
C GLY A 103 4.52 -4.83 5.81
N LEU A 104 5.43 -4.61 4.87
CA LEU A 104 5.13 -4.44 3.45
C LEU A 104 4.49 -5.69 2.83
N LEU A 105 5.03 -6.87 3.13
CA LEU A 105 4.48 -8.13 2.65
C LEU A 105 3.08 -8.38 3.20
N ALA A 106 2.87 -8.13 4.50
CA ALA A 106 1.55 -8.24 5.13
C ALA A 106 0.54 -7.31 4.44
N HIS A 107 0.94 -6.09 4.12
CA HIS A 107 0.10 -5.14 3.38
C HIS A 107 -0.31 -5.69 2.00
N TYR A 108 0.65 -6.15 1.19
CA TYR A 108 0.36 -6.70 -0.13
C TYR A 108 -0.50 -7.97 -0.08
N LEU A 109 -0.29 -8.83 0.92
CA LEU A 109 -1.14 -10.01 1.11
C LEU A 109 -2.59 -9.61 1.37
N LEU A 110 -2.84 -8.60 2.20
CA LEU A 110 -4.18 -8.10 2.47
C LEU A 110 -4.83 -7.48 1.23
N ASP A 111 -4.07 -6.71 0.45
CA ASP A 111 -4.58 -6.15 -0.80
C ASP A 111 -4.89 -7.25 -1.82
N LEU A 112 -4.02 -8.25 -1.96
CA LEU A 112 -4.26 -9.40 -2.83
C LEU A 112 -5.54 -10.14 -2.43
N ILE A 113 -5.70 -10.45 -1.13
CA ILE A 113 -6.94 -11.05 -0.59
C ILE A 113 -8.14 -10.16 -0.93
N TRP A 114 -8.05 -8.86 -0.69
CA TRP A 114 -9.13 -7.94 -0.99
C TRP A 114 -9.48 -7.91 -2.48
N HIS A 115 -8.49 -7.86 -3.37
CA HIS A 115 -8.68 -7.88 -4.83
C HIS A 115 -9.34 -9.16 -5.33
N MET A 116 -8.99 -10.31 -4.76
CA MET A 116 -9.60 -11.60 -5.12
C MET A 116 -11.06 -11.68 -4.68
N HIS A 117 -11.44 -11.09 -3.54
CA HIS A 117 -12.77 -11.27 -2.96
C HIS A 117 -13.76 -10.15 -3.31
N VAL A 118 -13.30 -8.91 -3.47
CA VAL A 118 -14.18 -7.73 -3.61
C VAL A 118 -14.36 -7.31 -5.07
N PRO A 119 -13.35 -6.78 -5.78
CA PRO A 119 -13.49 -6.44 -7.20
C PRO A 119 -13.34 -7.67 -8.12
N ARG A 120 -12.80 -8.80 -7.64
CA ARG A 120 -12.45 -9.99 -8.44
C ARG A 120 -11.56 -9.71 -9.64
N ARG A 121 -10.80 -8.61 -9.58
CA ARG A 121 -9.86 -8.16 -10.59
C ARG A 121 -8.79 -7.29 -9.95
N ILE A 122 -7.67 -7.16 -10.63
CA ILE A 122 -6.62 -6.21 -10.31
C ILE A 122 -7.07 -4.82 -10.77
N VAL A 123 -7.01 -3.84 -9.87
CA VAL A 123 -7.59 -2.49 -10.06
C VAL A 123 -6.51 -1.41 -10.27
N ALA A 124 -5.24 -1.69 -9.99
CA ALA A 124 -4.17 -0.71 -10.07
C ALA A 124 -3.04 -1.19 -11.00
N ASN A 125 -2.29 -0.23 -11.55
CA ASN A 125 -1.04 -0.55 -12.25
C ASN A 125 0.03 -0.90 -11.20
N HIS A 126 0.37 -2.18 -11.11
CA HIS A 126 1.41 -2.68 -10.21
C HIS A 126 2.81 -2.60 -10.80
N SER A 127 3.03 -1.90 -11.92
CA SER A 127 4.36 -1.72 -12.49
C SER A 127 4.56 -0.30 -12.95
N LEU A 128 5.65 0.31 -12.46
CA LEU A 128 6.12 1.61 -12.90
C LEU A 128 6.46 1.59 -14.40
N ILE A 129 7.16 0.54 -14.84
CA ILE A 129 7.55 0.38 -16.25
C ILE A 129 6.31 0.28 -17.15
N SER A 130 5.35 -0.57 -16.77
CA SER A 130 4.09 -0.72 -17.51
C SER A 130 3.33 0.60 -17.58
N TRP A 131 3.27 1.35 -16.47
CA TRP A 131 2.61 2.65 -16.43
C TRP A 131 3.29 3.65 -17.36
N ILE A 132 4.63 3.76 -17.36
CA ILE A 132 5.37 4.66 -18.26
C ILE A 132 5.12 4.31 -19.73
N LEU A 133 5.11 3.02 -20.07
CA LEU A 133 4.85 2.58 -21.45
C LEU A 133 3.44 2.95 -21.91
N LYS A 134 2.42 2.83 -21.05
CA LYS A 134 1.04 3.24 -21.35
C LYS A 134 0.85 4.74 -21.56
N GLN A 135 1.73 5.59 -21.03
CA GLN A 135 1.64 7.06 -21.21
C GLN A 135 2.26 7.53 -22.53
N LYS A 136 3.06 6.68 -23.20
CA LYS A 136 3.76 7.02 -24.44
C LYS A 136 2.97 6.66 -25.70
N PHE A 137 1.87 5.93 -25.57
CA PHE A 137 0.99 5.48 -26.64
C PHE A 137 -0.46 5.85 -26.32
#